data_AF-A0A2N5J612-F1
#
_entry.id   AF-A0A2N5J612-F1
#
_cell.length_a   1.000
_cell.length_b   1.000
_cell.length_c   1.000
_cell.angle_alpha   90.00
_cell.angle_beta   90.00
_cell.angle_gamma   90.00
#
_symmetry.space_group_name_H-M   'P 1'
#
loop_
_entity.id
_entity.type
_entity.pdbx_description
1 polymer ?
#
loop_
_entity_poly.entity_id
_entity_poly.type
_entity_poly.pdbx_seq_one_letter_code
_entity_poly.pdbx_strand_id
1 'polypeptide(L)'
;GHYTTYVNGNWSQIHQRYNEYVYATIAISNTVYAQNYYSKTSGSVNDPYMPGWGFPNDILPEDGEYISNQNMTLPENLLEKFDQYMALLDASTTYTVSFDPAGGTTVPTQTVKKNAKASQPADPTRSGYSFAGWFNGNTRYDFNTPVTGNLKLVAHWTANTVYRTVSFDSAGGTAVTSQKVVDGSRAVQPKAPTRSGYSFTGWYNGNAKWDFNTPVTSDLKLTARWTAIPPQTVYRTVSFDSAGGSAVASQRVANGSRAVQPKAPTRSGYTFTGWYQGSAKYDFSRPVTGDLKLTARWSRNQQPSKPSKPTVRRVPVYRVYNRNSGLHHYTTSKAENDMLVRLGWRDENRGGSSFVTVGRDTPGARPVYREYNRRSGNHNWTLNKAEHDMLVRLGWRDEGIAWYTSPTGANVYRLYNPTRYHKPKHGRGNGGGEHVYTTSYGEYLSVIRAGWRGEGVAWKTM
;
A
#
# COMPACT_ATOMS: atom_id res chain seq x y z
N GLY A 1 -59.18 13.58 77.98
CA GLY A 1 -60.14 12.67 78.63
C GLY A 1 -61.45 13.41 78.83
N HIS A 2 -62.57 12.73 78.61
CA HIS A 2 -63.93 13.23 78.89
C HIS A 2 -64.15 13.36 80.40
N TYR A 3 -64.82 14.42 80.85
CA TYR A 3 -65.32 14.55 82.22
C TYR A 3 -66.82 14.26 82.21
N THR A 4 -67.28 13.35 83.06
CA THR A 4 -68.72 13.08 83.26
C THR A 4 -69.02 13.17 84.74
N THR A 5 -69.88 14.10 85.13
CA THR A 5 -70.40 14.23 86.50
C THR A 5 -71.83 13.70 86.53
N TYR A 6 -72.12 12.76 87.44
CA TYR A 6 -73.48 12.32 87.75
C TYR A 6 -73.91 12.92 89.10
N VAL A 7 -75.11 13.51 89.13
CA VAL A 7 -75.80 13.93 90.37
C VAL A 7 -77.23 13.43 90.25
N ASN A 8 -77.71 12.62 91.21
CA ASN A 8 -79.10 12.18 91.30
C ASN A 8 -79.65 12.51 92.70
N GLY A 9 -80.78 13.24 92.75
CA GLY A 9 -81.50 13.56 93.99
C GLY A 9 -82.88 12.90 94.05
N ASN A 10 -83.36 12.61 95.27
CA ASN A 10 -84.78 12.61 95.67
C ASN A 10 -84.92 12.58 97.21
N TRP A 11 -85.96 13.24 97.73
CA TRP A 11 -86.21 13.58 99.14
C TRP A 11 -87.21 12.63 99.84
N SER A 12 -87.00 12.33 101.13
CA SER A 12 -88.09 12.05 102.11
C SER A 12 -87.62 12.31 103.56
N GLN A 13 -88.37 13.11 104.32
CA GLN A 13 -88.05 13.56 105.68
C GLN A 13 -88.37 12.53 106.77
N ILE A 14 -87.35 11.86 107.31
CA ILE A 14 -87.14 11.57 108.75
C ILE A 14 -85.62 11.60 108.98
N HIS A 15 -85.16 12.54 109.81
CA HIS A 15 -83.76 12.85 110.19
C HIS A 15 -82.65 11.89 109.72
N GLN A 16 -81.99 12.21 108.60
CA GLN A 16 -80.61 11.81 108.26
C GLN A 16 -80.13 12.68 107.08
N ARG A 17 -79.04 13.44 107.27
CA ARG A 17 -78.42 14.27 106.23
C ARG A 17 -77.71 13.35 105.23
N TYR A 18 -78.17 13.28 103.99
CA TYR A 18 -77.44 12.61 102.92
C TYR A 18 -76.30 13.50 102.44
N ASN A 19 -75.05 13.04 102.58
CA ASN A 19 -73.87 13.70 102.04
C ASN A 19 -73.80 13.48 100.51
N GLU A 20 -73.81 14.55 99.73
CA GLU A 20 -73.39 14.49 98.32
C GLU A 20 -71.85 14.42 98.27
N TYR A 21 -71.30 13.38 97.65
CA TYR A 21 -69.86 13.25 97.41
C TYR A 21 -69.53 13.60 95.95
N VAL A 22 -68.46 14.39 95.74
CA VAL A 22 -67.89 14.65 94.42
C VAL A 22 -66.50 14.01 94.35
N TYR A 23 -66.23 13.27 93.27
CA TYR A 23 -64.95 12.59 93.04
C TYR A 23 -64.16 13.30 91.95
N ALA A 24 -62.87 13.51 92.18
CA ALA A 24 -61.90 13.83 91.14
C ALA A 24 -60.93 12.65 91.00
N THR A 25 -60.80 12.11 89.78
CA THR A 25 -59.94 10.96 89.49
C THR A 25 -58.94 11.33 88.40
N ILE A 26 -57.65 11.06 88.63
CA ILE A 26 -56.60 11.12 87.61
C ILE A 26 -56.27 9.69 87.19
N ALA A 27 -56.55 9.35 85.94
CA ALA A 27 -56.27 8.02 85.37
C ALA A 27 -55.58 8.15 84.02
N ILE A 28 -54.60 7.28 83.76
CA ILE A 28 -53.87 7.18 82.49
C ILE A 28 -53.83 5.70 82.09
N SER A 29 -54.28 5.38 80.87
CA SER A 29 -54.30 4.01 80.32
C SER A 29 -54.94 2.98 81.25
N ASN A 30 -56.11 3.32 81.80
CA ASN A 30 -56.93 2.51 82.72
C ASN A 30 -56.36 2.25 84.13
N THR A 31 -55.21 2.82 84.47
CA THR A 31 -54.70 2.81 85.84
C THR A 31 -55.13 4.09 86.55
N VAL A 32 -55.73 3.96 87.74
CA VAL A 32 -56.13 5.09 88.60
C VAL A 32 -54.96 5.43 89.51
N TYR A 33 -54.49 6.68 89.47
CA TYR A 33 -53.28 7.12 90.17
C TYR A 33 -53.56 8.04 91.36
N ALA A 34 -54.67 8.77 91.32
CA ALA A 34 -55.15 9.57 92.44
C ALA A 34 -56.67 9.66 92.41
N GLN A 35 -57.28 9.51 93.59
CA GLN A 35 -58.71 9.68 93.82
C GLN A 35 -58.88 10.49 95.10
N ASN A 36 -59.58 11.63 95.02
CA ASN A 36 -59.91 12.45 96.18
C ASN A 36 -61.41 12.48 96.42
N TYR A 37 -61.77 12.62 97.70
CA TYR A 37 -63.15 12.65 98.19
C TYR A 37 -63.47 14.04 98.72
N TYR A 38 -64.58 14.63 98.27
CA TYR A 38 -65.09 15.89 98.81
C TYR A 38 -66.52 15.71 99.32
N SER A 39 -66.79 16.16 100.55
CA SER A 39 -68.13 16.24 101.13
C SER A 39 -68.67 17.67 101.00
N LYS A 40 -69.96 17.81 100.67
CA LYS A 40 -70.62 19.10 100.44
C LYS A 40 -71.24 19.76 101.69
N THR A 41 -71.09 19.17 102.88
CA THR A 41 -71.78 19.65 104.10
C THR A 41 -70.79 20.18 105.15
N SER A 42 -70.94 21.47 105.50
CA SER A 42 -70.24 22.12 106.61
C SER A 42 -70.88 21.72 107.94
N GLY A 43 -70.15 20.97 108.77
CA GLY A 43 -70.53 20.70 110.14
C GLY A 43 -69.77 19.51 110.71
N SER A 44 -69.19 19.69 111.90
CA SER A 44 -68.50 18.63 112.65
C SER A 44 -69.40 17.41 112.81
N VAL A 45 -68.99 16.27 112.27
CA VAL A 45 -69.61 14.98 112.57
C VAL A 45 -68.49 13.97 112.81
N ASN A 46 -68.64 13.23 113.91
CA ASN A 46 -67.79 12.15 114.36
C ASN A 46 -67.48 11.12 113.25
N ASP A 47 -66.31 10.52 113.40
CA ASP A 47 -65.76 9.40 112.65
C ASP A 47 -66.83 8.38 112.21
N PRO A 48 -67.07 8.20 110.89
CA PRO A 48 -67.97 7.17 110.39
C PRO A 48 -67.24 5.83 110.28
N TYR A 49 -67.62 4.90 111.15
CA TYR A 49 -67.37 3.46 111.03
C TYR A 49 -67.65 2.96 109.60
N MET A 50 -66.61 2.60 108.84
CA MET A 50 -66.74 1.98 107.52
C MET A 50 -66.98 0.46 107.66
N PRO A 51 -67.99 -0.13 106.99
CA PRO A 51 -68.07 -1.58 106.85
C PRO A 51 -66.96 -2.07 105.92
N GLY A 52 -66.15 -3.01 106.40
CA GLY A 52 -64.94 -3.50 105.75
C GLY A 52 -65.13 -4.04 104.33
N TRP A 53 -64.67 -3.27 103.36
CA TRP A 53 -64.20 -3.75 102.07
C TRP A 53 -62.73 -3.41 101.96
N GLY A 54 -61.88 -4.45 101.96
CA GLY A 54 -60.44 -4.31 102.04
C GLY A 54 -59.84 -3.55 100.87
N PHE A 55 -59.15 -2.45 101.18
CA PHE A 55 -58.10 -1.86 100.36
C PHE A 55 -56.85 -1.65 101.25
N PRO A 56 -55.62 -1.76 100.72
CA PRO A 56 -54.39 -1.63 101.50
C PRO A 56 -54.28 -0.23 102.14
N ASN A 57 -53.98 -0.19 103.44
CA ASN A 57 -54.02 0.98 104.32
C ASN A 57 -52.94 2.07 104.08
N ASP A 58 -52.21 2.05 102.98
CA ASP A 58 -50.96 2.83 102.89
C ASP A 58 -51.07 4.16 102.13
N ILE A 59 -52.28 4.66 101.84
CA ILE A 59 -52.46 6.00 101.24
C ILE A 59 -53.70 6.69 101.82
N LEU A 60 -53.61 7.22 103.04
CA LEU A 60 -54.52 8.24 103.55
C LEU A 60 -53.70 9.48 103.97
N PRO A 61 -54.05 10.72 103.55
CA PRO A 61 -53.44 11.93 104.11
C PRO A 61 -53.99 12.18 105.52
N GLU A 62 -53.11 12.48 106.48
CA GLU A 62 -53.48 12.70 107.89
C GLU A 62 -54.15 14.06 108.18
N ASP A 63 -54.14 15.04 107.28
CA ASP A 63 -54.60 16.38 107.64
C ASP A 63 -55.77 16.84 106.77
N GLY A 64 -56.94 16.95 107.41
CA GLY A 64 -58.18 17.43 106.80
C GLY A 64 -58.26 18.96 106.73
N GLU A 65 -58.25 19.51 105.52
CA GLU A 65 -58.73 20.87 105.24
C GLU A 65 -59.92 20.80 104.25
N TYR A 66 -61.07 21.30 104.70
CA TYR A 66 -62.32 21.39 103.94
C TYR A 66 -62.43 22.77 103.27
N ILE A 67 -62.54 22.83 101.93
CA ILE A 67 -62.75 24.08 101.18
C ILE A 67 -64.12 24.03 100.49
N SER A 68 -64.93 25.10 100.60
CA SER A 68 -66.24 25.23 99.92
C SER A 68 -66.20 26.25 98.77
N ASN A 69 -66.86 25.87 97.66
CA ASN A 69 -67.36 26.64 96.51
C ASN A 69 -66.46 27.12 95.34
N GLN A 70 -66.85 26.60 94.16
CA GLN A 70 -67.02 27.24 92.84
C GLN A 70 -65.86 27.70 91.95
N ASN A 71 -64.61 27.36 92.24
CA ASN A 71 -63.56 27.23 91.21
C ASN A 71 -62.58 26.16 91.69
N MET A 72 -62.77 24.91 91.24
CA MET A 72 -61.90 23.81 91.66
C MET A 72 -60.53 23.93 90.97
N THR A 73 -59.63 24.70 91.58
CA THR A 73 -58.20 24.47 91.45
C THR A 73 -57.90 23.17 92.20
N LEU A 74 -57.25 22.20 91.54
CA LEU A 74 -56.77 21.00 92.24
C LEU A 74 -55.89 21.45 93.42
N PRO A 75 -55.98 20.81 94.61
CA PRO A 75 -55.11 21.17 95.71
C PRO A 75 -53.65 20.99 95.29
N GLU A 76 -52.80 21.93 95.68
CA GLU A 76 -51.42 22.10 95.18
C GLU A 76 -50.59 20.80 95.30
N ASN A 77 -50.87 20.01 96.33
CA ASN A 77 -50.28 18.70 96.60
C ASN A 77 -50.58 17.60 95.55
N LEU A 78 -51.73 17.66 94.86
CA LEU A 78 -52.07 16.70 93.79
C LEU A 78 -51.41 17.08 92.47
N LEU A 79 -51.30 18.38 92.20
CA LEU A 79 -50.62 18.89 91.01
C LEU A 79 -49.12 18.58 91.10
N GLU A 80 -48.50 18.76 92.28
CA GLU A 80 -47.10 18.41 92.53
C GLU A 80 -46.82 16.91 92.37
N LYS A 81 -47.70 16.04 92.87
CA LYS A 81 -47.58 14.57 92.67
C LYS A 81 -47.73 14.16 91.21
N PHE A 82 -48.64 14.81 90.48
CA PHE A 82 -48.79 14.60 89.04
C PHE A 82 -47.53 15.04 88.28
N ASP A 83 -46.96 16.19 88.61
CA ASP A 83 -45.73 16.69 88.00
C ASP A 83 -44.52 15.80 88.30
N GLN A 84 -44.39 15.30 89.55
CA GLN A 84 -43.37 14.31 89.92
C GLN A 84 -43.51 13.01 89.11
N TYR A 85 -44.74 12.51 88.94
CA TYR A 85 -44.98 11.30 88.14
C TYR A 85 -44.71 11.53 86.65
N MET A 86 -45.14 12.66 86.09
CA MET A 86 -44.85 13.02 84.70
C MET A 86 -43.34 13.19 84.49
N ALA A 87 -42.61 13.72 85.47
CA ALA A 87 -41.14 13.78 85.45
C ALA A 87 -40.50 12.39 85.53
N LEU A 88 -41.04 11.47 86.35
CA LEU A 88 -40.58 10.07 86.41
C LEU A 88 -40.86 9.31 85.10
N LEU A 89 -42.04 9.50 84.52
CA LEU A 89 -42.42 8.91 83.24
C LEU A 89 -41.52 9.44 82.12
N ASP A 90 -41.27 10.74 82.09
CA ASP A 90 -40.34 11.36 81.14
C ASP A 90 -38.90 10.85 81.32
N ALA A 91 -38.44 10.74 82.56
CA ALA A 91 -37.12 10.19 82.90
C ALA A 91 -36.97 8.69 82.60
N SER A 92 -38.08 7.95 82.58
CA SER A 92 -38.13 6.52 82.24
C SER A 92 -38.33 6.25 80.75
N THR A 93 -38.68 7.27 79.96
CA THR A 93 -38.93 7.12 78.52
C THR A 93 -37.64 6.75 77.80
N THR A 94 -37.69 5.70 76.98
CA THR A 94 -36.56 5.24 76.16
C THR A 94 -36.93 5.15 74.69
N TYR A 95 -35.94 5.37 73.83
CA TYR A 95 -36.06 5.22 72.38
C TYR A 95 -35.08 4.17 71.86
N THR A 96 -35.47 3.55 70.75
CA THR A 96 -34.64 2.57 70.02
C THR A 96 -33.90 3.26 68.88
N VAL A 97 -32.60 3.03 68.78
CA VAL A 97 -31.76 3.41 67.64
C VAL A 97 -31.36 2.13 66.92
N SER A 98 -31.87 1.96 65.70
CA SER A 98 -31.60 0.82 64.83
C SER A 98 -30.61 1.19 63.75
N PHE A 99 -29.71 0.27 63.43
CA PHE A 99 -28.64 0.45 62.44
C PHE A 99 -28.85 -0.52 61.28
N ASP A 100 -29.08 0.02 60.09
CA ASP A 100 -29.18 -0.73 58.84
C ASP A 100 -27.85 -0.62 58.09
N PRO A 101 -26.99 -1.66 58.11
CA PRO A 101 -25.66 -1.58 57.54
C PRO A 101 -25.65 -1.55 56.00
N ALA A 102 -26.82 -1.63 55.34
CA ALA A 102 -26.96 -1.50 53.89
C ALA A 102 -25.96 -2.39 53.11
N GLY A 103 -25.87 -3.67 53.50
CA GLY A 103 -24.96 -4.65 52.91
C GLY A 103 -23.55 -4.72 53.52
N GLY A 104 -23.28 -3.97 54.59
CA GLY A 104 -22.10 -4.16 55.45
C GLY A 104 -22.33 -5.18 56.58
N THR A 105 -21.33 -5.31 57.46
CA THR A 105 -21.41 -6.13 58.67
C THR A 105 -22.52 -5.68 59.62
N THR A 106 -23.16 -6.63 60.31
CA THR A 106 -24.28 -6.37 61.23
C THR A 106 -23.88 -5.49 62.41
N VAL A 107 -24.77 -4.56 62.80
CA VAL A 107 -24.56 -3.64 63.92
C VAL A 107 -25.72 -3.77 64.92
N PRO A 108 -25.47 -4.03 66.21
CA PRO A 108 -26.52 -4.16 67.21
C PRO A 108 -27.33 -2.87 67.42
N THR A 109 -28.62 -3.02 67.69
CA THR A 109 -29.51 -1.90 68.06
C THR A 109 -29.19 -1.38 69.47
N GLN A 110 -29.49 -0.10 69.72
CA GLN A 110 -29.33 0.52 71.04
C GLN A 110 -30.68 0.98 71.59
N THR A 111 -30.81 0.95 72.91
CA THR A 111 -31.92 1.55 73.66
C THR A 111 -31.34 2.67 74.52
N VAL A 112 -31.84 3.89 74.33
CA VAL A 112 -31.33 5.11 74.99
C VAL A 112 -32.46 5.86 75.69
N LYS A 113 -32.20 6.48 76.85
CA LYS A 113 -33.19 7.34 77.52
C LYS A 113 -33.50 8.57 76.64
N LYS A 114 -34.71 9.11 76.76
CA LYS A 114 -35.12 10.36 76.12
C LYS A 114 -34.08 11.46 76.41
N ASN A 115 -33.72 12.21 75.38
CA ASN A 115 -32.70 13.28 75.40
C ASN A 115 -31.25 12.81 75.69
N ALA A 116 -30.99 11.52 75.88
CA ALA A 116 -29.64 10.99 75.91
C ALA A 116 -29.08 10.84 74.49
N LYS A 117 -27.75 10.71 74.37
CA LYS A 117 -27.06 10.45 73.10
C LYS A 117 -26.93 8.94 72.85
N ALA A 118 -27.02 8.53 71.59
CA ALA A 118 -26.62 7.19 71.19
C ALA A 118 -25.09 7.08 71.12
N SER A 119 -24.55 5.88 71.38
CA SER A 119 -23.13 5.62 71.20
C SER A 119 -22.85 5.33 69.72
N GLN A 120 -21.79 5.90 69.16
CA GLN A 120 -21.38 5.55 67.80
C GLN A 120 -20.88 4.09 67.79
N PRO A 121 -21.48 3.20 66.98
CA PRO A 121 -20.98 1.83 66.86
C PRO A 121 -19.64 1.81 66.11
N ALA A 122 -18.90 0.71 66.20
CA ALA A 122 -17.76 0.49 65.31
C ALA A 122 -18.22 0.56 63.84
N ASP A 123 -17.38 1.17 62.99
CA ASP A 123 -17.70 1.32 61.58
C ASP A 123 -17.89 -0.07 60.94
N PRO A 124 -19.04 -0.31 60.28
CA PRO A 124 -19.24 -1.57 59.60
C PRO A 124 -18.26 -1.70 58.43
N THR A 125 -18.01 -2.93 57.98
CA THR A 125 -17.18 -3.19 56.80
C THR A 125 -18.02 -3.73 55.66
N ARG A 126 -17.66 -3.37 54.42
CA ARG A 126 -18.28 -3.87 53.18
C ARG A 126 -17.21 -4.00 52.11
N SER A 127 -17.04 -5.22 51.57
CA SER A 127 -16.02 -5.50 50.56
C SER A 127 -16.20 -4.61 49.32
N GLY A 128 -15.13 -3.94 48.88
CA GLY A 128 -15.15 -3.03 47.73
C GLY A 128 -15.68 -1.61 48.02
N TYR A 129 -15.95 -1.26 49.28
CA TYR A 129 -16.45 0.06 49.67
C TYR A 129 -15.74 0.61 50.92
N SER A 130 -15.73 1.94 51.04
CA SER A 130 -15.35 2.68 52.25
C SER A 130 -16.59 3.22 52.93
N PHE A 131 -16.64 3.13 54.27
CA PHE A 131 -17.76 3.61 55.07
C PHE A 131 -17.80 5.16 55.10
N ALA A 132 -18.92 5.75 54.68
CA ALA A 132 -19.09 7.22 54.62
C ALA A 132 -19.76 7.79 55.90
N GLY A 133 -20.46 6.95 56.67
CA GLY A 133 -21.15 7.33 57.90
C GLY A 133 -22.57 6.79 57.98
N TRP A 134 -23.20 7.07 59.12
CA TRP A 134 -24.61 6.77 59.39
C TRP A 134 -25.49 7.95 59.00
N PHE A 135 -26.63 7.69 58.38
CA PHE A 135 -27.56 8.71 57.88
C PHE A 135 -28.97 8.47 58.42
N ASN A 136 -29.66 9.56 58.77
CA ASN A 136 -31.10 9.57 59.03
C ASN A 136 -31.80 10.21 57.83
N GLY A 137 -32.44 9.40 56.99
CA GLY A 137 -32.87 9.82 55.66
C GLY A 137 -31.66 10.27 54.83
N ASN A 138 -31.66 11.51 54.36
CA ASN A 138 -30.57 12.06 53.54
C ASN A 138 -29.50 12.82 54.34
N THR A 139 -29.68 12.97 55.66
CA THR A 139 -28.80 13.78 56.51
C THR A 139 -27.85 12.86 57.29
N ARG A 140 -26.54 13.16 57.23
CA ARG A 140 -25.54 12.45 58.03
C ARG A 140 -25.83 12.68 59.50
N TYR A 141 -25.93 11.60 60.27
CA TYR A 141 -26.28 11.66 61.69
C TYR A 141 -25.05 11.98 62.54
N ASP A 142 -25.18 12.97 63.42
CA ASP A 142 -24.18 13.31 64.43
C ASP A 142 -24.57 12.65 65.76
N PHE A 143 -23.71 11.76 66.28
CA PHE A 143 -23.93 11.05 67.55
C PHE A 143 -23.85 11.97 68.78
N ASN A 144 -23.52 13.25 68.61
CA ASN A 144 -23.71 14.26 69.64
C ASN A 144 -25.15 14.80 69.74
N THR A 145 -26.03 14.41 68.81
CA THR A 145 -27.43 14.84 68.82
C THR A 145 -28.24 14.03 69.84
N PRO A 146 -28.96 14.68 70.77
CA PRO A 146 -29.91 14.01 71.67
C PRO A 146 -30.96 13.22 70.91
N VAL A 147 -31.28 12.02 71.39
CA VAL A 147 -32.32 11.16 70.83
C VAL A 147 -33.67 11.51 71.46
N THR A 148 -34.56 12.09 70.65
CA THR A 148 -35.91 12.52 71.07
C THR A 148 -37.03 11.62 70.54
N GLY A 149 -36.69 10.57 69.79
CA GLY A 149 -37.62 9.59 69.23
C GLY A 149 -36.87 8.35 68.71
N ASN A 150 -37.61 7.33 68.27
CA ASN A 150 -37.01 6.16 67.64
C ASN A 150 -36.29 6.55 66.34
N LEU A 151 -35.08 6.02 66.12
CA LEU A 151 -34.25 6.33 64.95
C LEU A 151 -33.92 5.06 64.17
N LYS A 152 -33.94 5.18 62.84
CA LYS A 152 -33.33 4.21 61.93
C LYS A 152 -32.20 4.90 61.17
N LEU A 153 -30.97 4.48 61.45
CA LEU A 153 -29.77 5.00 60.82
C LEU A 153 -29.28 4.03 59.76
N VAL A 154 -29.03 4.52 58.55
CA VAL A 154 -28.60 3.70 57.40
C VAL A 154 -27.15 4.01 57.07
N ALA A 155 -26.33 2.98 56.86
CA ALA A 155 -24.94 3.14 56.45
C ALA A 155 -24.86 3.59 54.99
N HIS A 156 -24.08 4.64 54.72
CA HIS A 156 -23.74 5.05 53.36
C HIS A 156 -22.31 4.63 53.02
N TRP A 157 -22.08 4.33 51.74
CA TRP A 157 -20.86 3.70 51.25
C TRP A 157 -20.32 4.44 50.03
N THR A 158 -18.99 4.59 49.97
CA THR A 158 -18.26 5.07 48.79
C THR A 158 -17.57 3.89 48.14
N ALA A 159 -17.79 3.64 46.85
CA ALA A 159 -17.13 2.53 46.14
C ALA A 159 -15.61 2.75 46.08
N ASN A 160 -14.83 1.71 46.39
CA ASN A 160 -13.38 1.76 46.27
C ASN A 160 -12.99 1.53 44.81
N THR A 161 -12.45 2.55 44.15
CA THR A 161 -11.98 2.44 42.76
C THR A 161 -10.60 1.78 42.72
N VAL A 162 -10.53 0.56 42.20
CA VAL A 162 -9.27 -0.12 41.88
C VAL A 162 -8.75 0.40 40.54
N TYR A 163 -7.45 0.69 40.47
CA TYR A 163 -6.79 1.11 39.24
C TYR A 163 -5.75 0.08 38.80
N ARG A 164 -5.56 -0.05 37.49
CA ARG A 164 -4.51 -0.83 36.84
C ARG A 164 -3.55 0.06 36.08
N THR A 165 -2.31 -0.37 36.01
CA THR A 165 -1.25 0.31 35.26
C THR A 165 -0.97 -0.41 33.95
N VAL A 166 -1.02 0.32 32.84
CA VAL A 166 -0.54 -0.15 31.54
C VAL A 166 0.76 0.57 31.21
N SER A 167 1.85 -0.17 31.22
CA SER A 167 3.21 0.31 30.91
C SER A 167 3.60 -0.06 29.48
N PHE A 168 4.37 0.81 28.84
CA PHE A 168 4.78 0.67 27.45
C PHE A 168 6.31 0.61 27.34
N ASP A 169 6.82 -0.53 26.86
CA ASP A 169 8.22 -0.73 26.53
C ASP A 169 8.41 -0.54 25.03
N SER A 170 8.91 0.62 24.64
CA SER A 170 9.07 0.97 23.21
C SER A 170 10.13 0.14 22.48
N ALA A 171 10.87 -0.75 23.15
CA ALA A 171 11.85 -1.65 22.55
C ALA A 171 12.80 -0.94 21.57
N GLY A 172 13.38 0.19 22.02
CA GLY A 172 14.30 1.02 21.23
C GLY A 172 13.63 2.10 20.35
N GLY A 173 12.31 2.27 20.40
CA GLY A 173 11.62 3.43 19.84
C GLY A 173 11.47 4.59 20.82
N THR A 174 10.83 5.68 20.39
CA THR A 174 10.51 6.84 21.24
C THR A 174 9.68 6.44 22.46
N ALA A 175 9.94 7.08 23.60
CA ALA A 175 9.26 6.78 24.86
C ALA A 175 7.73 7.00 24.77
N VAL A 176 6.97 6.15 25.45
CA VAL A 176 5.51 6.25 25.58
C VAL A 176 5.17 6.19 27.06
N THR A 177 4.36 7.15 27.52
CA THR A 177 3.98 7.25 28.94
C THR A 177 2.99 6.16 29.33
N SER A 178 3.14 5.64 30.55
CA SER A 178 2.21 4.67 31.13
C SER A 178 0.83 5.29 31.37
N GLN A 179 -0.19 4.44 31.35
CA GLN A 179 -1.57 4.83 31.65
C GLN A 179 -2.05 4.19 32.95
N LYS A 180 -2.90 4.92 33.67
CA LYS A 180 -3.63 4.42 34.85
C LYS A 180 -5.11 4.39 34.49
N VAL A 181 -5.71 3.19 34.51
CA VAL A 181 -7.11 2.97 34.13
C VAL A 181 -7.87 2.33 35.29
N VAL A 182 -9.18 2.56 35.39
CA VAL A 182 -10.02 1.85 36.36
C VAL A 182 -10.05 0.37 35.98
N ASP A 183 -10.03 -0.52 36.97
CA ASP A 183 -10.11 -1.97 36.76
C ASP A 183 -11.32 -2.35 35.90
N GLY A 184 -11.11 -3.21 34.90
CA GLY A 184 -12.11 -3.58 33.90
C GLY A 184 -12.36 -2.53 32.81
N SER A 185 -11.73 -1.35 32.86
CA SER A 185 -11.79 -0.36 31.77
C SER A 185 -10.75 -0.65 30.69
N ARG A 186 -10.91 -0.02 29.52
CA ARG A 186 -9.96 -0.12 28.40
C ARG A 186 -8.85 0.93 28.54
N ALA A 187 -7.64 0.57 28.11
CA ALA A 187 -6.57 1.54 27.89
C ALA A 187 -6.73 2.26 26.54
N VAL A 188 -6.26 3.50 26.46
CA VAL A 188 -6.26 4.26 25.21
C VAL A 188 -5.07 3.82 24.38
N GLN A 189 -5.26 3.55 23.09
CA GLN A 189 -4.13 3.25 22.22
C GLN A 189 -3.23 4.50 22.08
N PRO A 190 -1.94 4.43 22.48
CA PRO A 190 -1.06 5.58 22.36
C PRO A 190 -0.70 5.83 20.89
N LYS A 191 -0.27 7.04 20.58
CA LYS A 191 0.36 7.35 19.29
C LYS A 191 1.53 6.39 19.06
N ALA A 192 1.63 5.85 17.84
CA ALA A 192 2.69 4.92 17.48
C ALA A 192 4.07 5.55 17.75
N PRO A 193 4.97 4.88 18.49
CA PRO A 193 6.33 5.36 18.67
C PRO A 193 7.09 5.28 17.34
N THR A 194 8.21 6.00 17.25
CA THR A 194 9.09 5.96 16.07
C THR A 194 10.44 5.33 16.40
N ARG A 195 11.04 4.65 15.43
CA ARG A 195 12.38 4.04 15.53
C ARG A 195 13.06 4.11 14.16
N SER A 196 14.23 4.76 14.08
CA SER A 196 14.94 4.96 12.81
C SER A 196 15.29 3.64 12.14
N GLY A 197 14.94 3.49 10.86
CA GLY A 197 15.17 2.27 10.07
C GLY A 197 14.15 1.14 10.31
N TYR A 198 13.08 1.38 11.07
CA TYR A 198 12.05 0.37 11.37
C TYR A 198 10.63 0.93 11.21
N SER A 199 9.70 0.03 10.88
CA SER A 199 8.25 0.28 10.89
C SER A 199 7.61 -0.35 12.13
N PHE A 200 6.74 0.40 12.81
CA PHE A 200 6.03 -0.05 14.01
C PHE A 200 4.91 -1.04 13.65
N THR A 201 4.93 -2.23 14.24
CA THR A 201 3.94 -3.30 13.93
C THR A 201 2.82 -3.42 14.94
N GLY A 202 2.99 -2.83 16.14
CA GLY A 202 2.01 -2.84 17.21
C GLY A 202 2.61 -3.09 18.60
N TRP A 203 1.73 -3.06 19.59
CA TRP A 203 2.00 -3.39 20.99
C TRP A 203 1.65 -4.85 21.25
N TYR A 204 2.47 -5.54 22.05
CA TYR A 204 2.32 -6.96 22.33
C TYR A 204 2.38 -7.22 23.83
N ASN A 205 1.52 -8.12 24.32
CA ASN A 205 1.64 -8.72 25.64
C ASN A 205 2.28 -10.10 25.48
N GLY A 206 3.57 -10.22 25.81
CA GLY A 206 4.38 -11.40 25.49
C GLY A 206 4.44 -11.65 23.98
N ASN A 207 3.78 -12.71 23.53
CA ASN A 207 3.74 -13.11 22.12
C ASN A 207 2.48 -12.66 21.37
N ALA A 208 1.41 -12.31 22.07
CA ALA A 208 0.15 -11.91 21.48
C ALA A 208 0.12 -10.40 21.20
N LYS A 209 -0.36 -10.00 20.02
CA LYS A 209 -0.61 -8.59 19.72
C LYS A 209 -1.77 -8.11 20.60
N TRP A 210 -1.59 -6.98 21.26
CA TRP A 210 -2.59 -6.42 22.15
C TRP A 210 -3.69 -5.68 21.37
N ASP A 211 -4.94 -5.96 21.71
CA ASP A 211 -6.12 -5.23 21.24
C ASP A 211 -6.59 -4.26 22.32
N PHE A 212 -6.56 -2.95 22.03
CA PHE A 212 -6.97 -1.89 22.96
C PHE A 212 -8.48 -1.85 23.22
N ASN A 213 -9.27 -2.69 22.56
CA ASN A 213 -10.67 -2.93 22.93
C ASN A 213 -10.83 -3.95 24.07
N THR A 214 -9.74 -4.59 24.50
CA THR A 214 -9.74 -5.55 25.61
C THR A 214 -9.77 -4.82 26.97
N PRO A 215 -10.69 -5.17 27.89
CA PRO A 215 -10.67 -4.71 29.27
C PRO A 215 -9.36 -5.02 29.98
N VAL A 216 -8.86 -4.08 30.78
CA VAL A 216 -7.65 -4.25 31.60
C VAL A 216 -8.06 -4.65 33.02
N THR A 217 -7.79 -5.90 33.39
CA THR A 217 -8.16 -6.47 34.70
C THR A 217 -6.96 -6.74 35.62
N SER A 218 -5.74 -6.48 35.13
CA SER A 218 -4.49 -6.56 35.87
C SER A 218 -3.50 -5.55 35.32
N ASP A 219 -2.40 -5.30 36.05
CA ASP A 219 -1.31 -4.50 35.50
C ASP A 219 -0.73 -5.18 34.26
N LEU A 220 -0.39 -4.37 33.25
CA LEU A 220 -0.01 -4.82 31.92
C LEU A 220 1.30 -4.15 31.49
N LYS A 221 2.21 -4.94 30.94
CA LYS A 221 3.40 -4.44 30.24
C LYS A 221 3.28 -4.78 28.76
N LEU A 222 3.16 -3.76 27.93
CA LEU A 222 3.08 -3.89 26.48
C LEU A 222 4.41 -3.53 25.83
N THR A 223 4.93 -4.42 24.98
CA THR A 223 6.20 -4.22 24.28
C THR A 223 5.95 -3.92 22.80
N ALA A 224 6.62 -2.89 22.28
CA ALA A 224 6.56 -2.55 20.86
C ALA A 224 7.30 -3.61 20.03
N ARG A 225 6.75 -3.96 18.86
CA ARG A 225 7.47 -4.77 17.85
C ARG A 225 7.66 -4.00 16.56
N TRP A 226 8.74 -4.34 15.87
CA TRP A 226 9.27 -3.58 14.75
C TRP A 226 9.63 -4.49 13.57
N THR A 227 9.39 -4.00 12.35
CA THR A 227 9.91 -4.60 11.11
C THR A 227 10.96 -3.68 10.53
N ALA A 228 12.15 -4.20 10.22
CA ALA A 228 13.21 -3.40 9.59
C ALA A 228 12.75 -2.91 8.22
N ILE A 229 12.93 -1.61 7.95
CA ILE A 229 12.69 -1.03 6.63
C ILE A 229 13.95 -1.31 5.81
N PRO A 230 13.89 -2.10 4.72
CA PRO A 230 15.06 -2.37 3.91
C PRO A 230 15.63 -1.07 3.34
N PRO A 231 16.98 -0.92 3.30
CA PRO A 231 17.59 0.27 2.72
C PRO A 231 17.16 0.40 1.26
N GLN A 232 16.57 1.54 0.92
CA GLN A 232 16.23 1.88 -0.46
C GLN A 232 17.52 1.94 -1.27
N THR A 233 17.67 1.03 -2.24
CA THR A 233 18.82 1.05 -3.14
C THR A 233 18.65 2.23 -4.09
N VAL A 234 19.46 3.27 -3.92
CA VAL A 234 19.50 4.40 -4.84
C VAL A 234 20.14 3.93 -6.14
N TYR A 235 19.47 4.14 -7.27
CA TYR A 235 20.01 3.84 -8.59
C TYR A 235 20.46 5.13 -9.27
N ARG A 236 21.50 5.03 -10.11
CA ARG A 236 22.02 6.08 -10.98
C ARG A 236 21.85 5.69 -12.44
N THR A 237 21.62 6.69 -13.28
CA THR A 237 21.49 6.52 -14.72
C THR A 237 22.77 6.96 -15.43
N VAL A 238 23.31 6.08 -16.27
CA VAL A 238 24.40 6.41 -17.19
C VAL A 238 23.83 6.46 -18.60
N SER A 239 23.76 7.67 -19.15
CA SER A 239 23.27 7.94 -20.50
C SER A 239 24.44 8.08 -21.48
N PHE A 240 24.24 7.57 -22.69
CA PHE A 240 25.26 7.54 -23.73
C PHE A 240 24.80 8.38 -24.92
N ASP A 241 25.48 9.49 -25.14
CA ASP A 241 25.28 10.35 -26.31
C ASP A 241 26.31 9.95 -27.37
N SER A 242 25.86 9.22 -28.39
CA SER A 242 26.74 8.68 -29.43
C SER A 242 27.34 9.77 -30.35
N ALA A 243 26.97 11.04 -30.21
CA ALA A 243 27.53 12.17 -30.95
C ALA A 243 27.60 11.89 -32.48
N GLY A 244 26.48 11.41 -33.04
CA GLY A 244 26.35 11.07 -34.45
C GLY A 244 26.76 9.65 -34.85
N GLY A 245 27.09 8.77 -33.88
CA GLY A 245 27.23 7.33 -34.10
C GLY A 245 25.93 6.54 -33.84
N SER A 246 25.99 5.22 -34.01
CA SER A 246 24.88 4.31 -33.69
C SER A 246 24.40 4.46 -32.25
N ALA A 247 23.09 4.31 -32.02
CA ALA A 247 22.48 4.46 -30.70
C ALA A 247 23.05 3.47 -29.68
N VAL A 248 23.15 3.91 -28.42
CA VAL A 248 23.60 3.10 -27.28
C VAL A 248 22.61 3.28 -26.15
N ALA A 249 22.05 2.17 -25.66
CA ALA A 249 21.07 2.20 -24.58
C ALA A 249 21.70 2.69 -23.27
N SER A 250 20.94 3.48 -22.52
CA SER A 250 21.32 3.89 -21.17
C SER A 250 21.37 2.70 -20.22
N GLN A 251 22.16 2.86 -19.15
CA GLN A 251 22.27 1.86 -18.08
C GLN A 251 21.75 2.43 -16.77
N ARG A 252 21.14 1.55 -15.97
CA ARG A 252 20.72 1.85 -14.60
C ARG A 252 21.52 0.96 -13.65
N VAL A 253 22.31 1.57 -12.76
CA VAL A 253 23.20 0.87 -11.84
C VAL A 253 22.95 1.31 -10.41
N ALA A 254 23.17 0.45 -9.41
CA ALA A 254 23.09 0.87 -8.01
C ALA A 254 24.17 1.92 -7.71
N ASN A 255 23.87 2.90 -6.86
CA ASN A 255 24.80 3.95 -6.48
C ASN A 255 26.07 3.35 -5.85
N GLY A 256 27.24 3.74 -6.35
CA GLY A 256 28.54 3.18 -5.99
C GLY A 256 28.94 1.94 -6.81
N SER A 257 28.03 1.36 -7.59
CA SER A 257 28.38 0.29 -8.55
C SER A 257 29.01 0.85 -9.82
N ARG A 258 29.65 -0.02 -10.60
CA ARG A 258 30.27 0.34 -11.89
C ARG A 258 29.26 0.21 -13.04
N ALA A 259 29.38 1.08 -14.03
CA ALA A 259 28.68 0.90 -15.31
C ALA A 259 29.44 -0.10 -16.19
N VAL A 260 28.71 -0.87 -17.00
CA VAL A 260 29.33 -1.77 -17.98
C VAL A 260 29.75 -0.94 -19.19
N GLN A 261 30.97 -1.12 -19.69
CA GLN A 261 31.36 -0.45 -20.93
C GLN A 261 30.54 -1.00 -22.09
N PRO A 262 29.73 -0.17 -22.79
CA PRO A 262 28.93 -0.66 -23.91
C PRO A 262 29.85 -0.97 -25.11
N LYS A 263 29.36 -1.81 -26.03
CA LYS A 263 30.02 -2.03 -27.33
C LYS A 263 30.24 -0.69 -28.01
N ALA A 264 31.42 -0.51 -28.62
CA ALA A 264 31.77 0.72 -29.31
C ALA A 264 30.70 1.04 -30.39
N PRO A 265 30.10 2.24 -30.38
CA PRO A 265 29.19 2.65 -31.44
C PRO A 265 29.94 2.82 -32.76
N THR A 266 29.22 2.79 -33.87
CA THR A 266 29.79 2.99 -35.21
C THR A 266 29.37 4.33 -35.80
N ARG A 267 30.29 5.04 -36.44
CA ARG A 267 30.05 6.27 -37.20
C ARG A 267 30.86 6.25 -38.49
N SER A 268 30.19 6.35 -39.65
CA SER A 268 30.86 6.25 -40.96
C SER A 268 31.93 7.33 -41.14
N GLY A 269 33.15 6.94 -41.55
CA GLY A 269 34.28 7.85 -41.76
C GLY A 269 35.04 8.26 -40.49
N TYR A 270 34.69 7.72 -39.33
CA TYR A 270 35.34 8.03 -38.05
C TYR A 270 35.67 6.76 -37.25
N THR A 271 36.71 6.83 -36.44
CA THR A 271 37.11 5.81 -35.46
C THR A 271 36.66 6.27 -34.08
N PHE A 272 35.97 5.40 -33.33
CA PHE A 272 35.54 5.66 -31.96
C PHE A 272 36.77 5.72 -31.03
N THR A 273 36.97 6.82 -30.33
CA THR A 273 38.14 7.02 -29.44
C THR A 273 37.82 6.79 -27.96
N GLY A 274 36.55 6.76 -27.60
CA GLY A 274 36.07 6.47 -26.24
C GLY A 274 34.84 7.28 -25.82
N TRP A 275 34.35 6.96 -24.64
CA TRP A 275 33.32 7.71 -23.92
C TRP A 275 33.97 8.76 -23.02
N TYR A 276 33.43 9.97 -23.01
CA TYR A 276 33.98 11.11 -22.27
C TYR A 276 32.92 11.74 -21.38
N GLN A 277 33.32 12.17 -20.18
CA GLN A 277 32.53 13.02 -19.31
C GLN A 277 33.14 14.43 -19.37
N GLY A 278 32.48 15.35 -20.07
CA GLY A 278 33.06 16.66 -20.38
C GLY A 278 34.32 16.55 -21.24
N SER A 279 35.46 16.97 -20.71
CA SER A 279 36.76 16.93 -21.41
C SER A 279 37.55 15.62 -21.20
N ALA A 280 37.27 14.89 -20.12
CA ALA A 280 38.04 13.71 -19.70
C ALA A 280 37.45 12.40 -20.23
N LYS A 281 38.32 11.46 -20.62
CA LYS A 281 37.91 10.11 -21.01
C LYS A 281 37.40 9.37 -19.78
N TYR A 282 36.22 8.77 -19.87
CA TYR A 282 35.59 8.08 -18.76
C TYR A 282 36.18 6.68 -18.57
N ASP A 283 36.46 6.32 -17.32
CA ASP A 283 36.95 5.02 -16.90
C ASP A 283 35.83 4.22 -16.23
N PHE A 284 35.40 3.12 -16.88
CA PHE A 284 34.32 2.26 -16.41
C PHE A 284 34.69 1.42 -15.18
N SER A 285 35.95 1.46 -14.73
CA SER A 285 36.34 0.90 -13.43
C SER A 285 35.91 1.76 -12.24
N ARG A 286 35.55 3.03 -12.48
CA ARG A 286 35.14 3.97 -11.43
C ARG A 286 33.69 3.73 -10.98
N PRO A 287 33.40 3.86 -9.68
CA PRO A 287 32.04 3.77 -9.17
C PRO A 287 31.19 4.95 -9.66
N VAL A 288 29.93 4.68 -9.98
CA VAL A 288 28.94 5.69 -10.37
C VAL A 288 28.22 6.18 -9.12
N THR A 289 28.52 7.40 -8.68
CA THR A 289 27.94 8.02 -7.47
C THR A 289 26.86 9.07 -7.75
N GLY A 290 26.64 9.38 -9.04
CA GLY A 290 25.65 10.33 -9.54
C GLY A 290 25.23 9.96 -10.95
N ASP A 291 24.19 10.62 -11.48
CA ASP A 291 23.79 10.42 -12.88
C ASP A 291 24.87 10.96 -13.81
N LEU A 292 25.16 10.21 -14.87
CA LEU A 292 26.23 10.50 -15.82
C LEU A 292 25.66 10.64 -17.23
N LYS A 293 26.18 11.63 -17.95
CA LYS A 293 26.06 11.72 -19.41
C LYS A 293 27.45 11.55 -20.00
N LEU A 294 27.64 10.46 -20.73
CA LEU A 294 28.88 10.15 -21.43
C LEU A 294 28.70 10.39 -22.92
N THR A 295 29.61 11.16 -23.50
CA THR A 295 29.56 11.52 -24.93
C THR A 295 30.66 10.78 -25.69
N ALA A 296 30.30 10.18 -26.81
CA ALA A 296 31.26 9.53 -27.69
C ALA A 296 32.18 10.58 -28.33
N ARG A 297 33.47 10.30 -28.37
CA ARG A 297 34.42 11.06 -29.19
C ARG A 297 34.93 10.20 -30.35
N TRP A 298 35.30 10.91 -31.40
CA TRP A 298 35.58 10.36 -32.70
C TRP A 298 36.85 10.98 -33.24
N SER A 299 37.75 10.15 -33.78
CA SER A 299 38.83 10.61 -34.64
C SER A 299 38.36 10.44 -36.08
N ARG A 300 38.49 11.48 -36.91
CA ARG A 300 38.23 11.31 -38.35
C ARG A 300 39.23 10.29 -38.86
N ASN A 301 38.76 9.27 -39.56
CA ASN A 301 39.67 8.36 -40.23
C ASN A 301 40.51 9.21 -41.16
N GLN A 302 41.84 9.11 -41.06
CA GLN A 302 42.68 9.72 -42.07
C GLN A 302 42.21 9.17 -43.40
N GLN A 303 41.81 10.09 -44.27
CA GLN A 303 41.33 9.75 -45.59
C GLN A 303 42.44 8.90 -46.23
N PRO A 304 42.23 7.61 -46.54
CA PRO A 304 43.16 6.94 -47.42
C PRO A 304 43.25 7.82 -48.66
N SER A 305 44.46 8.10 -49.12
CA SER A 305 44.69 8.71 -50.43
C SER A 305 43.69 8.10 -51.41
N LYS A 306 42.88 8.95 -52.05
CA LYS A 306 41.84 8.63 -53.03
C LYS A 306 42.05 7.22 -53.61
N PRO A 307 41.21 6.21 -53.31
CA PRO A 307 41.39 4.89 -53.90
C PRO A 307 41.33 5.06 -55.42
N SER A 308 42.36 4.58 -56.12
CA SER A 308 42.31 4.46 -57.56
C SER A 308 41.07 3.66 -57.91
N LYS A 309 40.23 4.23 -58.77
CA LYS A 309 39.12 3.51 -59.42
C LYS A 309 39.68 2.16 -59.88
N PRO A 310 39.08 1.00 -59.53
CA PRO A 310 39.57 -0.27 -60.05
C PRO A 310 39.60 -0.17 -61.57
N THR A 311 40.79 -0.21 -62.14
CA THR A 311 41.01 -0.14 -63.57
C THR A 311 40.49 -1.44 -64.15
N VAL A 312 39.24 -1.43 -64.64
CA VAL A 312 38.72 -2.56 -65.40
C VAL A 312 39.64 -2.76 -66.59
N ARG A 313 40.29 -3.93 -66.66
CA ARG A 313 41.21 -4.28 -67.74
C ARG A 313 40.43 -4.34 -69.05
N ARG A 314 40.66 -3.35 -69.93
CA ARG A 314 40.11 -3.29 -71.29
C ARG A 314 40.84 -4.27 -72.20
N VAL A 315 40.09 -5.12 -72.90
CA VAL A 315 40.62 -6.14 -73.82
C VAL A 315 40.05 -5.89 -75.23
N PRO A 316 40.84 -5.37 -76.19
CA PRO A 316 40.35 -5.08 -77.54
C PRO A 316 39.99 -6.36 -78.29
N VAL A 317 38.92 -6.31 -79.09
CA VAL A 317 38.57 -7.34 -80.08
C VAL A 317 38.74 -6.76 -81.48
N TYR A 318 39.52 -7.43 -82.31
CA TYR A 318 39.80 -7.07 -83.68
C TYR A 318 38.88 -7.83 -84.63
N ARG A 319 38.41 -7.16 -85.69
CA ARG A 319 37.59 -7.74 -86.77
C ARG A 319 38.35 -7.66 -88.10
N VAL A 320 38.57 -8.80 -88.74
CA VAL A 320 39.14 -8.88 -90.09
C VAL A 320 38.17 -9.58 -91.05
N TYR A 321 38.20 -9.18 -92.32
CA TYR A 321 37.30 -9.67 -93.37
C TYR A 321 38.08 -10.30 -94.52
N ASN A 322 37.68 -11.49 -94.96
CA ASN A 322 38.26 -12.17 -96.11
C ASN A 322 37.38 -11.99 -97.36
N ARG A 323 37.82 -11.16 -98.30
CA ARG A 323 37.08 -10.86 -99.55
C ARG A 323 36.89 -12.08 -100.47
N ASN A 324 37.71 -13.13 -100.34
CA ASN A 324 37.61 -14.32 -101.18
C ASN A 324 36.55 -15.30 -100.67
N SER A 325 36.38 -15.39 -99.35
CA SER A 325 35.42 -16.30 -98.70
C SER A 325 34.14 -15.63 -98.20
N GLY A 326 34.16 -14.30 -98.05
CA GLY A 326 33.11 -13.53 -97.41
C GLY A 326 33.20 -13.50 -95.89
N LEU A 327 34.11 -14.24 -95.26
CA LEU A 327 34.12 -14.48 -93.81
C LEU A 327 34.75 -13.35 -92.98
N HIS A 328 34.14 -13.08 -91.83
CA HIS A 328 34.68 -12.25 -90.76
C HIS A 328 35.29 -13.13 -89.65
N HIS A 329 36.39 -12.66 -89.08
CA HIS A 329 37.02 -13.25 -87.91
C HIS A 329 37.19 -12.24 -86.78
N TYR A 330 36.92 -12.67 -85.55
CA TYR A 330 37.02 -11.86 -84.35
C TYR A 330 38.02 -12.48 -83.36
N THR A 331 38.96 -11.68 -82.88
CA THR A 331 39.99 -12.14 -81.94
C THR A 331 40.44 -11.06 -80.98
N THR A 332 40.80 -11.43 -79.76
CA THR A 332 41.52 -10.57 -78.81
C THR A 332 43.03 -10.59 -78.99
N SER A 333 43.55 -11.50 -79.82
CA SER A 333 44.97 -11.63 -80.11
C SER A 333 45.37 -10.70 -81.25
N LYS A 334 46.13 -9.65 -80.93
CA LYS A 334 46.73 -8.76 -81.94
C LYS A 334 47.65 -9.53 -82.91
N ALA A 335 48.35 -10.55 -82.42
CA ALA A 335 49.20 -11.39 -83.25
C ALA A 335 48.40 -12.22 -84.27
N GLU A 336 47.23 -12.74 -83.89
CA GLU A 336 46.34 -13.47 -84.80
C GLU A 336 45.74 -12.51 -85.86
N ASN A 337 45.31 -11.32 -85.44
CA ASN A 337 44.87 -10.26 -86.35
C ASN A 337 45.94 -9.95 -87.41
N ASP A 338 47.17 -9.66 -86.96
CA ASP A 338 48.26 -9.25 -87.85
C ASP A 338 48.68 -10.39 -88.80
N MET A 339 48.64 -11.63 -88.32
CA MET A 339 48.88 -12.81 -89.15
C MET A 339 47.82 -12.94 -90.26
N LEU A 340 46.53 -12.77 -89.94
CA LEU A 340 45.45 -12.85 -90.93
C LEU A 340 45.55 -11.72 -91.96
N VAL A 341 45.90 -10.51 -91.51
CA VAL A 341 46.14 -9.37 -92.41
C VAL A 341 47.30 -9.67 -93.37
N ARG A 342 48.40 -10.22 -92.87
CA ARG A 342 49.53 -10.66 -93.70
C ARG A 342 49.14 -11.73 -94.73
N LEU A 343 48.18 -12.59 -94.40
CA LEU A 343 47.61 -13.60 -95.29
C LEU A 343 46.54 -13.04 -96.27
N GLY A 344 46.39 -11.71 -96.35
CA GLY A 344 45.51 -11.03 -97.30
C GLY A 344 44.09 -10.77 -96.79
N TRP A 345 43.81 -10.97 -95.51
CA TRP A 345 42.55 -10.52 -94.91
C TRP A 345 42.59 -8.99 -94.74
N ARG A 346 41.44 -8.34 -94.88
CA ARG A 346 41.29 -6.89 -94.70
C ARG A 346 41.01 -6.60 -93.23
N ASP A 347 41.86 -5.82 -92.59
CA ASP A 347 41.52 -5.19 -91.31
C ASP A 347 40.50 -4.06 -91.55
N GLU A 348 39.30 -4.25 -91.04
CA GLU A 348 38.21 -3.30 -91.23
C GLU A 348 38.27 -2.12 -90.26
N ASN A 349 39.04 -2.24 -89.18
CA ASN A 349 39.16 -1.22 -88.13
C ASN A 349 40.46 -0.40 -88.26
N ARG A 350 41.25 -0.60 -89.33
CA ARG A 350 42.48 0.14 -89.64
C ARG A 350 43.46 0.22 -88.45
N GLY A 351 43.72 -0.91 -87.80
CA GLY A 351 44.57 -1.03 -86.61
C GLY A 351 43.87 -0.75 -85.28
N GLY A 352 42.61 -0.30 -85.30
CA GLY A 352 41.76 -0.17 -84.12
C GLY A 352 41.05 -1.47 -83.72
N SER A 353 40.37 -1.47 -82.57
CA SER A 353 39.47 -2.55 -82.17
C SER A 353 38.07 -2.33 -82.73
N SER A 354 37.38 -3.40 -83.13
CA SER A 354 35.96 -3.37 -83.47
C SER A 354 35.11 -3.01 -82.25
N PHE A 355 35.46 -3.58 -81.09
CA PHE A 355 34.88 -3.23 -79.79
C PHE A 355 35.83 -3.66 -78.66
N VAL A 356 35.53 -3.19 -77.44
CA VAL A 356 36.40 -3.39 -76.26
C VAL A 356 35.69 -4.20 -75.18
N THR A 357 36.25 -5.35 -74.86
CA THR A 357 35.74 -6.29 -73.85
C THR A 357 36.48 -6.10 -72.53
N VAL A 358 36.22 -6.95 -71.53
CA VAL A 358 36.80 -6.83 -70.18
C VAL A 358 37.63 -8.06 -69.80
N GLY A 359 38.55 -7.91 -68.85
CA GLY A 359 39.26 -9.04 -68.26
C GLY A 359 38.32 -9.94 -67.46
N ARG A 360 38.64 -11.24 -67.40
CA ARG A 360 37.85 -12.27 -66.68
C ARG A 360 37.58 -11.94 -65.21
N ASP A 361 38.50 -11.20 -64.58
CA ASP A 361 38.43 -10.84 -63.16
C ASP A 361 37.52 -9.61 -62.90
N THR A 362 36.88 -9.08 -63.95
CA THR A 362 35.93 -7.97 -63.82
C THR A 362 34.63 -8.47 -63.18
N PRO A 363 34.14 -7.83 -62.09
CA PRO A 363 32.89 -8.25 -61.44
C PRO A 363 31.71 -8.31 -62.41
N GLY A 364 31.04 -9.47 -62.46
CA GLY A 364 29.90 -9.70 -63.35
C GLY A 364 30.25 -9.95 -64.82
N ALA A 365 31.53 -10.12 -65.15
CA ALA A 365 31.93 -10.46 -66.52
C ALA A 365 31.46 -11.87 -66.92
N ARG A 366 31.00 -12.01 -68.16
CA ARG A 366 30.44 -13.27 -68.69
C ARG A 366 31.26 -13.77 -69.88
N PRO A 367 31.47 -15.09 -70.03
CA PRO A 367 32.29 -15.62 -71.12
C PRO A 367 31.53 -15.64 -72.46
N VAL A 368 32.20 -15.23 -73.54
CA VAL A 368 31.74 -15.47 -74.91
C VAL A 368 32.52 -16.66 -75.47
N TYR A 369 31.80 -17.71 -75.82
CA TYR A 369 32.33 -18.94 -76.40
C TYR A 369 32.57 -18.76 -77.91
N ARG A 370 33.58 -19.46 -78.45
CA ARG A 370 33.88 -19.49 -79.88
C ARG A 370 33.84 -20.91 -80.40
N GLU A 371 33.08 -21.13 -81.47
CA GLU A 371 32.99 -22.41 -82.16
C GLU A 371 33.37 -22.26 -83.64
N TYR A 372 34.09 -23.23 -84.18
CA TYR A 372 34.55 -23.24 -85.57
C TYR A 372 33.95 -24.41 -86.37
N ASN A 373 33.32 -24.11 -87.51
CA ASN A 373 32.84 -25.10 -88.44
C ASN A 373 33.92 -25.42 -89.49
N ARG A 374 34.55 -26.60 -89.37
CA ARG A 374 35.59 -27.06 -90.33
C ARG A 374 35.09 -27.26 -91.76
N ARG A 375 33.77 -27.44 -91.97
CA ARG A 375 33.19 -27.68 -93.31
C ARG A 375 32.93 -26.38 -94.06
N SER A 376 32.40 -25.36 -93.38
CA SER A 376 32.08 -24.06 -94.01
C SER A 376 33.17 -23.00 -93.81
N GLY A 377 34.01 -23.15 -92.78
CA GLY A 377 34.95 -22.12 -92.34
C GLY A 377 34.33 -21.07 -91.41
N ASN A 378 33.04 -21.16 -91.10
CA ASN A 378 32.35 -20.18 -90.26
C ASN A 378 32.78 -20.30 -88.79
N HIS A 379 32.84 -19.15 -88.14
CA HIS A 379 32.93 -19.08 -86.69
C HIS A 379 31.60 -18.57 -86.11
N ASN A 380 31.29 -19.02 -84.90
CA ASN A 380 30.23 -18.45 -84.08
C ASN A 380 30.85 -17.92 -82.79
N TRP A 381 30.29 -16.81 -82.31
CA TRP A 381 30.57 -16.26 -80.98
C TRP A 381 29.27 -16.10 -80.22
N THR A 382 29.17 -16.75 -79.06
CA THR A 382 27.92 -16.73 -78.29
C THR A 382 28.14 -16.59 -76.79
N LEU A 383 27.25 -15.80 -76.17
CA LEU A 383 27.10 -15.72 -74.71
C LEU A 383 26.18 -16.84 -74.19
N ASN A 384 25.48 -17.53 -75.08
CA ASN A 384 24.53 -18.59 -74.74
C ASN A 384 25.23 -19.96 -74.73
N LYS A 385 25.48 -20.46 -73.51
CA LYS A 385 26.09 -21.78 -73.30
C LYS A 385 25.32 -22.91 -73.99
N ALA A 386 23.99 -22.84 -74.07
CA ALA A 386 23.19 -23.88 -74.72
C ALA A 386 23.35 -23.89 -76.25
N GLU A 387 23.53 -22.71 -76.86
CA GLU A 387 23.86 -22.60 -78.30
C GLU A 387 25.25 -23.18 -78.59
N HIS A 388 26.23 -22.83 -77.75
CA HIS A 388 27.58 -23.41 -77.80
C HIS A 388 27.54 -24.95 -77.71
N ASP A 389 26.92 -25.49 -76.65
CA ASP A 389 26.85 -26.94 -76.42
C ASP A 389 26.14 -27.67 -77.58
N MET A 390 25.10 -27.04 -78.16
CA MET A 390 24.40 -27.58 -79.32
C MET A 390 25.27 -27.60 -80.59
N LEU A 391 26.01 -26.53 -80.89
CA LEU A 391 26.89 -26.48 -82.06
C LEU A 391 28.03 -27.49 -81.95
N VAL A 392 28.64 -27.61 -80.76
CA VAL A 392 29.67 -28.63 -80.49
C VAL A 392 29.11 -30.03 -80.69
N ARG A 393 27.89 -30.31 -80.20
CA ARG A 393 27.20 -31.59 -80.43
C ARG A 393 26.93 -31.87 -81.92
N LEU A 394 26.69 -30.84 -82.72
CA LEU A 394 26.54 -30.94 -84.18
C LEU A 394 27.88 -31.05 -84.94
N GLY A 395 29.00 -31.15 -84.22
CA GLY A 395 30.33 -31.39 -84.80
C GLY A 395 31.12 -30.12 -85.11
N TRP A 396 30.72 -28.96 -84.59
CA TRP A 396 31.58 -27.77 -84.59
C TRP A 396 32.72 -27.96 -83.58
N ARG A 397 33.90 -27.42 -83.90
CA ARG A 397 35.05 -27.46 -83.01
C ARG A 397 34.88 -26.41 -81.92
N ASP A 398 34.91 -26.84 -80.66
CA ASP A 398 35.03 -25.95 -79.51
C ASP A 398 36.43 -25.32 -79.48
N GLU A 399 36.49 -23.99 -79.48
CA GLU A 399 37.74 -23.22 -79.37
C GLU A 399 37.86 -22.47 -78.04
N GLY A 400 36.96 -22.74 -77.10
CA GLY A 400 36.93 -22.20 -75.75
C GLY A 400 36.36 -20.79 -75.66
N ILE A 401 36.73 -20.09 -74.59
CA ILE A 401 36.29 -18.72 -74.30
C ILE A 401 37.15 -17.75 -75.10
N ALA A 402 36.55 -17.01 -76.02
CA ALA A 402 37.26 -16.02 -76.82
C ALA A 402 37.54 -14.72 -76.05
N TRP A 403 36.60 -14.28 -75.21
CA TRP A 403 36.74 -13.13 -74.32
C TRP A 403 35.65 -13.10 -73.24
N TYR A 404 35.74 -12.13 -72.34
CA TYR A 404 34.73 -11.85 -71.32
C TYR A 404 34.07 -10.50 -71.58
N THR A 405 32.73 -10.47 -71.61
CA THR A 405 31.92 -9.27 -71.83
C THR A 405 31.52 -8.61 -70.51
N SER A 406 31.38 -7.28 -70.52
CA SER A 406 30.90 -6.49 -69.38
C SER A 406 29.41 -6.74 -69.13
N PRO A 407 28.91 -6.69 -67.88
CA PRO A 407 27.46 -6.71 -67.62
C PRO A 407 26.76 -5.41 -68.07
N THR A 408 27.52 -4.33 -68.26
CA THR A 408 27.02 -3.00 -68.67
C THR A 408 27.82 -2.43 -69.83
N GLY A 409 27.26 -1.46 -70.55
CA GLY A 409 27.95 -0.76 -71.65
C GLY A 409 27.16 -0.72 -72.95
N ALA A 410 27.84 -0.42 -74.05
CA ALA A 410 27.24 -0.36 -75.38
C ALA A 410 26.83 -1.75 -75.88
N ASN A 411 25.83 -1.83 -76.75
CA ASN A 411 25.39 -3.09 -77.34
C ASN A 411 26.37 -3.55 -78.42
N VAL A 412 26.64 -4.86 -78.45
CA VAL A 412 27.14 -5.54 -79.65
C VAL A 412 25.97 -6.31 -80.24
N TYR A 413 25.61 -5.96 -81.47
CA TYR A 413 24.53 -6.58 -82.22
C TYR A 413 25.04 -7.74 -83.07
N ARG A 414 24.27 -8.83 -83.15
CA ARG A 414 24.57 -10.02 -83.96
C ARG A 414 23.65 -10.10 -85.18
N LEU A 415 24.24 -10.36 -86.34
CA LEU A 415 23.55 -10.59 -87.59
C LEU A 415 23.92 -11.97 -88.13
N TYR A 416 22.98 -12.64 -88.78
CA TYR A 416 23.17 -13.94 -89.43
C TYR A 416 22.91 -13.82 -90.93
N ASN A 417 23.77 -14.40 -91.76
CA ASN A 417 23.56 -14.49 -93.20
C ASN A 417 22.79 -15.77 -93.57
N PRO A 418 21.50 -15.69 -93.94
CA PRO A 418 20.71 -16.87 -94.29
C PRO A 418 20.99 -17.41 -95.69
N THR A 419 21.82 -16.72 -96.49
CA THR A 419 22.14 -17.20 -97.83
C THR A 419 22.85 -18.55 -97.76
N ARG A 420 22.52 -19.46 -98.68
CA ARG A 420 23.21 -20.76 -98.75
C ARG A 420 24.67 -20.53 -99.10
N TYR A 421 25.57 -21.11 -98.31
CA TYR A 421 26.99 -21.13 -98.66
C TYR A 421 27.14 -21.82 -100.01
N HIS A 422 27.65 -21.08 -101.00
CA HIS A 422 27.98 -21.60 -102.32
C HIS A 422 29.48 -21.40 -102.52
N LYS A 423 30.22 -22.50 -102.69
CA LYS A 423 31.66 -22.50 -102.99
C LYS A 423 31.85 -22.68 -104.50
N PRO A 424 32.19 -21.63 -105.28
CA PRO A 424 32.40 -21.79 -106.70
C PRO A 424 33.66 -22.60 -107.01
N LYS A 425 33.67 -23.30 -108.16
CA LYS A 425 34.85 -24.03 -108.66
C LYS A 425 36.03 -23.11 -109.02
N HIS A 426 35.76 -21.86 -109.40
CA HIS A 426 36.78 -20.81 -109.61
C HIS A 426 36.19 -19.44 -109.23
N GLY A 427 36.51 -18.91 -108.04
CA GLY A 427 36.08 -17.57 -107.61
C GLY A 427 35.17 -17.52 -106.38
N ARG A 428 34.83 -16.31 -105.94
CA ARG A 428 34.42 -15.90 -104.57
C ARG A 428 33.21 -16.66 -104.01
N GLY A 429 33.36 -17.23 -102.80
CA GLY A 429 32.25 -17.80 -102.05
C GLY A 429 31.40 -16.72 -101.37
N ASN A 430 30.09 -16.92 -101.31
CA ASN A 430 29.22 -16.08 -100.50
C ASN A 430 29.21 -16.68 -99.09
N GLY A 431 29.58 -15.88 -98.07
CA GLY A 431 29.67 -16.25 -96.65
C GLY A 431 28.34 -16.69 -96.03
N GLY A 432 27.71 -17.72 -96.58
CA GLY A 432 26.46 -18.26 -96.10
C GLY A 432 26.61 -18.94 -94.74
N GLY A 433 25.66 -18.71 -93.85
CA GLY A 433 25.71 -19.20 -92.48
C GLY A 433 26.69 -18.44 -91.56
N GLU A 434 27.18 -17.29 -92.00
CA GLU A 434 28.10 -16.43 -91.27
C GLU A 434 27.38 -15.54 -90.25
N HIS A 435 28.09 -15.17 -89.18
CA HIS A 435 27.67 -14.13 -88.26
C HIS A 435 28.56 -12.90 -88.28
N VAL A 436 27.95 -11.73 -88.18
CA VAL A 436 28.64 -10.44 -87.99
C VAL A 436 28.22 -9.83 -86.66
N TYR A 437 29.20 -9.29 -85.95
CA TYR A 437 29.06 -8.60 -84.67
C TYR A 437 29.52 -7.16 -84.80
N THR A 438 28.67 -6.21 -84.39
CA THR A 438 28.96 -4.78 -84.50
C THR A 438 28.38 -3.96 -83.35
N THR A 439 29.09 -2.91 -82.95
CA THR A 439 28.57 -1.88 -82.03
C THR A 439 27.78 -0.79 -82.74
N SER A 440 27.92 -0.70 -84.07
CA SER A 440 27.23 0.29 -84.89
C SER A 440 25.80 -0.18 -85.17
N TYR A 441 24.83 0.49 -84.53
CA TYR A 441 23.43 0.26 -84.84
C TYR A 441 23.09 0.61 -86.31
N GLY A 442 23.82 1.57 -86.91
CA GLY A 442 23.68 1.91 -88.33
C GLY A 442 24.16 0.80 -89.27
N GLU A 443 25.27 0.12 -88.94
CA GLU A 443 25.74 -1.07 -89.68
C GLU A 443 24.73 -2.22 -89.53
N TYR A 444 24.24 -2.47 -88.31
CA TYR A 444 23.20 -3.46 -88.04
C TYR A 444 21.97 -3.29 -88.93
N LEU A 445 21.40 -2.07 -88.97
CA LEU A 445 20.24 -1.79 -89.82
C LEU A 445 20.57 -1.89 -91.32
N SER A 446 21.75 -1.45 -91.74
CA SER A 446 22.14 -1.46 -93.15
C SER A 446 22.34 -2.89 -93.67
N VAL A 447 22.94 -3.78 -92.86
CA VAL A 447 23.15 -5.18 -93.21
C VAL A 447 21.83 -5.96 -93.21
N ILE A 448 20.87 -5.61 -92.35
CA ILE A 448 19.49 -6.13 -92.42
C ILE A 448 18.81 -5.75 -93.74
N ARG A 449 18.91 -4.48 -94.15
CA ARG A 449 18.37 -4.03 -95.45
C ARG A 449 19.03 -4.73 -96.63
N ALA A 450 20.27 -5.19 -96.48
CA ALA A 450 20.97 -6.00 -97.46
C ALA A 450 20.58 -7.50 -97.44
N GLY A 451 19.56 -7.89 -96.65
CA GLY A 451 18.97 -9.23 -96.66
C GLY A 451 19.48 -10.18 -95.57
N TRP A 452 20.31 -9.71 -94.64
CA TRP A 452 20.73 -10.52 -93.48
C TRP A 452 19.67 -10.49 -92.37
N ARG A 453 19.64 -11.53 -91.53
CA ARG A 453 18.75 -11.59 -90.37
C ARG A 453 19.42 -10.91 -89.17
N GLY A 454 18.78 -9.89 -88.61
CA GLY A 454 19.19 -9.32 -87.32
C GLY A 454 18.75 -10.20 -86.16
N GLU A 455 19.67 -10.56 -85.27
CA GLU A 455 19.41 -11.44 -84.12
C GLU A 455 19.46 -10.67 -82.78
N GLY A 456 19.48 -9.34 -82.84
CA GLY A 456 19.44 -8.46 -81.67
C GLY A 456 20.79 -8.30 -80.98
N VAL A 457 20.75 -8.01 -79.69
CA VAL A 457 21.94 -7.77 -78.87
C VAL A 457 22.54 -9.11 -78.43
N ALA A 458 23.78 -9.37 -78.81
CA ALA A 458 24.50 -10.57 -78.38
C ALA A 458 25.13 -10.40 -77.00
N TRP A 459 25.74 -9.23 -76.73
CA TRP A 459 26.31 -8.88 -75.42
C TRP A 459 26.59 -7.38 -75.29
N LYS A 460 27.16 -6.96 -74.15
CA LYS A 460 27.57 -5.57 -73.88
C LYS A 460 29.07 -5.38 -74.02
N THR A 461 29.51 -4.18 -74.37
CA THR A 461 30.93 -3.84 -74.54
C THR A 461 31.26 -2.53 -73.82
N MET A 462 32.51 -2.38 -73.38
CA MET A 462 32.99 -1.25 -72.60
C MET A 462 33.36 -0.01 -73.44
#